data_AF-A0A1V6ANA6-F1
#
_entry.id   AF-A0A1V6ANA6-F1
#
_cell.length_a   1.000
_cell.length_b   1.000
_cell.length_c   1.000
_cell.angle_alpha   90.00
_cell.angle_beta   90.00
_cell.angle_gamma   90.00
#
_symmetry.space_group_name_H-M   'P 1'
#
loop_
_entity.id
_entity.type
_entity.pdbx_description
1 polymer ?
#
loop_
_entity_poly.entity_id
_entity_poly.type
_entity_poly.pdbx_seq_one_letter_code
_entity_poly.pdbx_strand_id
1 'polypeptide(L)' 'MGSGDRSERIRTYNYPQGRVTDHRLGLTVYNIENFLDGDIQMFIDALIAHFQAAALQGGNQG' A
#
# COMPACT_ATOMS: atom_id res chain seq x y z
N MET A 1 14.96 9.80 -11.12
CA MET A 1 14.24 8.57 -10.75
C MET A 1 15.25 7.43 -10.87
N GLY A 2 16.18 7.30 -9.93
CA GLY A 2 16.05 6.46 -8.73
C GLY A 2 17.07 5.32 -8.88
N SER A 3 18.17 5.40 -8.14
CA SER A 3 19.26 4.42 -8.10
C SER A 3 18.68 3.02 -7.97
N GLY A 4 19.03 2.09 -8.86
CA GLY A 4 18.37 0.79 -9.04
C GLY A 4 18.48 -0.22 -7.90
N ASP A 5 18.18 0.19 -6.67
CA ASP A 5 17.90 -0.71 -5.58
C ASP A 5 16.49 -1.29 -5.77
N ARG A 6 16.39 -2.62 -5.83
CA ARG A 6 15.16 -3.34 -6.20
C ARG A 6 14.12 -3.35 -5.07
N SER A 7 14.32 -2.50 -4.07
CA SER A 7 13.53 -2.35 -2.86
C SER A 7 12.31 -1.43 -3.02
N GLU A 8 12.17 -0.72 -4.15
CA GLU A 8 11.17 0.35 -4.33
C GLU A 8 9.84 -0.11 -4.96
N ARG A 9 9.37 -1.33 -4.70
CA ARG A 9 8.06 -1.77 -5.23
C ARG A 9 6.93 -1.28 -4.32
N ILE A 10 6.12 -0.33 -4.81
CA ILE A 10 4.95 0.17 -4.08
C ILE A 10 3.89 -0.93 -3.91
N ARG A 11 3.61 -1.70 -4.97
CA ARG A 11 2.63 -2.79 -4.98
C ARG A 11 3.10 -3.99 -5.80
N THR A 12 2.56 -5.16 -5.48
CA THR A 12 2.67 -6.38 -6.30
C THR A 12 1.28 -6.87 -6.67
N TYR A 13 1.07 -7.12 -7.97
CA TYR A 13 -0.15 -7.71 -8.52
C TYR A 13 0.15 -9.15 -8.92
N ASN A 14 -0.58 -10.11 -8.37
CA ASN A 14 -0.43 -11.52 -8.67
C ASN A 14 -1.76 -12.09 -9.17
N TYR A 15 -1.92 -12.09 -10.49
CA TYR A 15 -3.12 -12.60 -11.17
C TYR A 15 -3.37 -14.09 -10.92
N PRO A 16 -2.38 -15.01 -11.02
CA PRO A 16 -2.62 -16.43 -10.74
C PRO A 16 -3.17 -16.71 -9.34
N GLN A 17 -2.84 -15.87 -8.36
CA GLN A 17 -3.29 -15.99 -6.97
C GLN A 17 -4.40 -14.98 -6.60
N GLY A 18 -4.89 -14.22 -7.59
CA GLY A 18 -5.98 -13.26 -7.42
C GLY A 18 -5.72 -12.14 -6.41
N ARG A 19 -4.46 -11.76 -6.15
CA ARG A 19 -4.12 -10.84 -5.05
C ARG A 19 -3.32 -9.60 -5.43
N VAL A 20 -3.50 -8.56 -4.63
CA VAL A 20 -2.73 -7.31 -4.65
C VAL A 20 -2.11 -7.10 -3.28
N THR A 21 -0.80 -6.84 -3.23
CA THR A 21 -0.06 -6.51 -2.02
C THR A 21 0.47 -5.09 -2.12
N ASP A 22 0.18 -4.23 -1.14
CA ASP A 22 0.78 -2.90 -0.97
C ASP A 22 1.90 -2.97 0.07
N HIS A 23 3.13 -2.77 -0.38
CA HIS A 23 4.32 -2.95 0.45
C HIS A 23 4.56 -1.78 1.40
N ARG A 24 3.93 -0.62 1.17
CA ARG A 24 4.01 0.51 2.12
C ARG A 24 3.27 0.19 3.41
N LEU A 25 2.24 -0.64 3.32
CA LEU A 25 1.37 -1.02 4.44
C LEU A 25 1.59 -2.46 4.92
N GLY A 26 2.23 -3.31 4.11
CA GLY A 26 2.19 -4.76 4.31
C GLY A 26 0.79 -5.37 4.09
N LEU A 27 -0.11 -4.63 3.43
CA LEU A 27 -1.50 -5.02 3.22
C LEU A 27 -1.60 -5.93 1.99
N THR A 28 -2.29 -7.08 2.11
CA THR A 28 -2.61 -7.95 0.99
C THR A 28 -4.12 -8.16 0.90
N VAL A 29 -4.68 -8.00 -0.30
CA VAL A 29 -6.09 -8.24 -0.61
C VAL A 29 -6.19 -9.29 -1.71
N TYR A 30 -7.07 -10.28 -1.54
CA TYR A 30 -7.29 -11.40 -2.46
C TYR A 30 -8.47 -11.12 -3.38
N ASN A 31 -8.48 -9.94 -4.01
CA ASN A 31 -9.54 -9.53 -4.92
C ASN A 31 -8.99 -8.57 -5.97
N ILE A 32 -8.09 -9.08 -6.82
CA ILE A 32 -7.43 -8.28 -7.84
C ILE A 32 -8.41 -7.70 -8.88
N GLU A 33 -9.47 -8.42 -9.23
CA GLU A 33 -10.47 -7.98 -10.22
C GLU A 33 -11.16 -6.69 -9.74
N ASN A 34 -11.76 -6.69 -8.54
CA ASN A 34 -12.40 -5.49 -8.00
C ASN A 34 -11.41 -4.32 -7.85
N PHE A 35 -10.17 -4.62 -7.44
CA PHE A 35 -9.13 -3.58 -7.33
C PHE A 35 -8.86 -2.92 -8.68
N LEU A 36 -8.78 -3.71 -9.76
CA LEU A 36 -8.57 -3.22 -11.12
C LEU A 36 -9.80 -2.49 -11.69
N ASP A 37 -10.99 -2.88 -11.26
CA ASP A 37 -12.25 -2.20 -11.58
C ASP A 37 -12.43 -0.86 -10.82
N GLY A 38 -11.47 -0.50 -9.96
CA GLY A 38 -11.42 0.78 -9.26
C GLY A 38 -11.92 0.76 -7.82
N ASP A 39 -12.24 -0.41 -7.26
CA ASP A 39 -12.55 -0.59 -5.84
C ASP A 39 -11.26 -0.51 -5.00
N ILE A 40 -10.68 0.69 -4.94
CA ILE A 40 -9.40 0.97 -4.29
C ILE A 40 -9.56 1.82 -3.03
N GLN A 41 -10.78 2.18 -2.65
CA GLN A 41 -11.05 3.08 -1.53
C GLN A 41 -10.47 2.54 -0.22
N MET A 42 -10.60 1.24 0.02
CA MET A 42 -9.99 0.56 1.17
C MET A 42 -8.48 0.80 1.27
N PHE A 43 -7.76 0.76 0.14
CA PHE A 43 -6.31 1.00 0.13
C PHE A 43 -5.98 2.46 0.41
N ILE A 44 -6.77 3.39 -0.12
CA ILE A 44 -6.59 4.83 0.10
C ILE A 44 -6.76 5.15 1.58
N ASP A 45 -7.84 4.67 2.20
CA ASP A 45 -8.12 4.93 3.60
C ASP A 45 -7.03 4.34 4.51
N ALA A 46 -6.58 3.11 4.21
CA ALA A 46 -5.50 2.47 4.93
C ALA A 46 -4.17 3.23 4.81
N LEU A 47 -3.86 3.79 3.63
CA LEU A 47 -2.68 4.62 3.41
C LEU A 47 -2.75 5.91 4.22
N ILE A 48 -3.89 6.60 4.17
CA ILE A 48 -4.12 7.85 4.90
C ILE A 48 -3.95 7.59 6.40
N ALA A 49 -4.62 6.56 6.94
CA ALA A 49 -4.54 6.22 8.36
C ALA A 49 -3.10 5.89 8.79
N HIS A 50 -2.36 5.11 7.97
CA HIS A 50 -0.98 4.75 8.27
C HIS A 50 -0.07 5.99 8.34
N PHE A 51 -0.13 6.88 7.36
CA PHE A 51 0.72 8.08 7.34
C PHE A 51 0.28 9.13 8.38
N GLN A 52 -1.02 9.26 8.66
CA GLN A 52 -1.50 10.10 9.76
C GLN A 52 -1.00 9.60 11.11
N ALA A 53 -1.07 8.29 11.38
CA ALA A 53 -0.56 7.69 12.60
C ALA A 53 0.96 7.86 12.74
N ALA A 54 1.71 7.75 11.64
CA ALA A 54 3.15 7.99 11.62
C ALA A 54 3.49 9.47 11.91
N ALA A 55 2.74 10.40 11.33
CA ALA A 55 2.93 11.84 11.55
C ALA A 55 2.65 12.25 13.01
N LEU A 56 1.62 11.69 13.63
CA LEU A 56 1.28 11.94 15.03
C LEU A 56 2.36 11.41 15.99
N GLN A 57 2.97 10.26 15.68
CA GLN A 57 4.08 9.70 16.47
C GLN A 57 5.37 10.52 16.31
N GLY A 58 5.60 11.14 15.14
CA GLY A 58 6.73 12.05 14.92
C GLY A 58 6.56 13.43 15.58
N GLY A 59 5.34 13.84 15.91
CA GLY A 59 5.02 15.15 16.51
C GLY A 59 5.14 15.22 18.03
N ASN A 60 5.43 14.11 18.73
CA ASN A 60 5.51 14.05 20.20
C ASN A 60 6.97 13.93 20.74
N GLN A 61 7.96 14.35 19.94
CA GLN A 61 9.38 14.44 20.34
C GLN A 61 9.94 15.86 20.13
N GLY A 62 9.19 16.88 20.53
CA GLY A 62 9.64 18.27 20.62
C GLY A 62 9.47 18.78 22.04
#